data_AF-A0A448ZKC2-F1
#
_entry.id   AF-A0A448ZKC2-F1
#
_cell.length_a   1.000
_cell.length_b   1.000
_cell.length_c   1.000
_cell.angle_alpha   90.00
_cell.angle_beta   90.00
_cell.angle_gamma   90.00
#
_symmetry.space_group_name_H-M   'P 1'
#
loop_
_entity.id
_entity.type
_entity.pdbx_description
1 polymer ?
#
loop_
_entity_poly.entity_id
_entity_poly.type
_entity_poly.pdbx_seq_one_letter_code
_entity_poly.pdbx_strand_id
1 'polypeptide(L)'
;MAVQQLMKTFLLVLSLSGLCQTADALASTRTSQKIFAVEDRITEDRRIQPFESAGAEFSRRTALRNFGVASAVLFGSSAGFTKPLPAVAADDSLDAYLYKIVRVREATQQERRLITTGKFKDQQRANVKLAVKFMVQNYRLSDSVVGASGYLTGGNALQMRAIDAGQGAVQNLQTILEYFDSSDVENIKVGKNSMAGKEEIVVKGLEATQVKLDEFLGFFDDETVNKVKAKVQEENELNVKEFDRSLGDIINLAPPS
;
A
#
# COMPACT_ATOMS: atom_id res chain seq x y z
N MET A 1 -17.90 -12.61 6.57
CA MET A 1 -16.88 -13.66 6.80
C MET A 1 -15.71 -13.62 5.80
N ALA A 2 -15.91 -13.37 4.50
CA ALA A 2 -14.79 -13.31 3.53
C ALA A 2 -13.78 -12.15 3.77
N VAL A 3 -14.22 -11.00 4.27
CA VAL A 3 -13.35 -9.85 4.61
C VAL A 3 -12.46 -10.15 5.82
N GLN A 4 -12.98 -10.85 6.84
CA GLN A 4 -12.19 -11.36 7.96
C GLN A 4 -11.14 -12.38 7.51
N GLN A 5 -11.43 -13.17 6.47
CA GLN A 5 -10.48 -14.13 5.93
C GLN A 5 -9.38 -13.44 5.12
N LEU A 6 -9.70 -12.39 4.36
CA LEU A 6 -8.69 -11.59 3.66
C LEU A 6 -7.80 -10.79 4.62
N MET A 7 -8.36 -10.27 5.73
CA MET A 7 -7.60 -9.62 6.80
C MET A 7 -6.78 -10.61 7.63
N LYS A 8 -7.32 -11.80 7.93
CA LYS A 8 -6.53 -12.89 8.52
C LYS A 8 -5.39 -13.23 7.59
N THR A 9 -5.59 -13.42 6.28
CA THR A 9 -4.48 -13.63 5.34
C THR A 9 -3.51 -12.45 5.27
N PHE A 10 -3.95 -11.20 5.43
CA PHE A 10 -3.04 -10.04 5.43
C PHE A 10 -2.18 -9.95 6.70
N LEU A 11 -2.78 -10.10 7.88
CA LEU A 11 -2.08 -10.17 9.18
C LEU A 11 -1.23 -11.45 9.31
N LEU A 12 -1.68 -12.55 8.70
CA LEU A 12 -1.03 -13.86 8.73
C LEU A 12 0.06 -13.96 7.66
N VAL A 13 0.00 -13.24 6.52
CA VAL A 13 1.13 -13.09 5.57
C VAL A 13 2.22 -12.17 6.13
N LEU A 14 1.84 -11.16 6.92
CA LEU A 14 2.79 -10.38 7.74
C LEU A 14 3.40 -11.20 8.89
N SER A 15 2.76 -12.29 9.33
CA SER A 15 3.21 -13.15 10.45
C SER A 15 3.93 -14.44 10.01
N LEU A 16 3.54 -15.12 8.92
CA LEU A 16 4.09 -16.42 8.49
C LEU A 16 5.36 -16.36 7.67
N SER A 17 5.79 -15.17 7.24
CA SER A 17 7.10 -14.99 6.61
C SER A 17 8.27 -15.10 7.61
N GLY A 18 8.00 -15.51 8.87
CA GLY A 18 8.98 -15.69 9.94
C GLY A 18 9.40 -17.14 10.26
N LEU A 19 8.98 -18.16 9.50
CA LEU A 19 9.17 -19.57 9.89
C LEU A 19 10.19 -20.38 9.07
N CYS A 20 11.02 -19.77 8.22
CA CYS A 20 12.04 -20.53 7.51
C CYS A 20 13.31 -19.71 7.31
N GLN A 21 14.16 -19.63 8.35
CA GLN A 21 15.64 -19.57 8.25
C GLN A 21 16.25 -19.36 9.64
N THR A 22 16.43 -20.46 10.38
CA THR A 22 17.40 -20.53 11.48
C THR A 22 18.37 -21.66 11.19
N ALA A 23 19.39 -21.35 10.39
CA ALA A 23 20.69 -22.00 10.39
C ALA A 23 21.65 -21.07 9.63
N ASP A 24 22.91 -21.03 10.05
CA ASP A 24 24.00 -20.27 9.42
C ASP A 24 24.09 -18.76 9.72
N ALA A 25 24.39 -18.43 10.98
CA ALA A 25 25.13 -17.20 11.30
C ALA A 25 26.06 -17.39 12.51
N LEU A 26 27.05 -18.29 12.37
CA LEU A 26 28.21 -18.39 13.26
C LEU A 26 29.47 -18.55 12.40
N ALA A 27 29.97 -17.43 11.86
CA ALA A 27 31.38 -17.17 11.52
C ALA A 27 31.47 -16.03 10.50
N SER A 28 31.84 -14.82 10.92
CA SER A 28 32.84 -14.04 10.16
C SER A 28 33.36 -12.86 10.98
N THR A 29 34.52 -13.13 11.54
CA THR A 29 35.61 -12.32 12.06
C THR A 29 35.75 -10.85 11.61
N ARG A 30 36.04 -10.01 12.63
CA ARG A 30 37.02 -8.92 12.68
C ARG A 30 37.97 -8.77 11.48
N THR A 31 37.86 -7.65 10.77
CA THR A 31 38.92 -6.79 10.15
C THR A 31 38.15 -5.66 9.44
N SER A 32 38.47 -4.38 9.40
CA SER A 32 39.72 -3.62 9.52
C SER A 32 39.39 -2.19 9.96
N GLN A 33 40.19 -1.66 10.87
CA GLN A 33 40.44 -0.22 10.97
C GLN A 33 41.43 0.21 9.88
N LYS A 34 41.33 1.48 9.48
CA LYS A 34 42.25 2.28 8.65
C LYS A 34 42.16 2.06 7.14
N ILE A 35 41.77 3.12 6.43
CA ILE A 35 42.34 3.70 5.19
C ILE A 35 41.49 4.97 4.96
N PHE A 36 41.96 6.14 5.41
CA PHE A 36 42.84 7.10 4.72
C PHE A 36 42.02 8.18 4.02
N ALA A 37 42.32 9.42 4.43
CA ALA A 37 41.85 10.65 3.84
C ALA A 37 42.22 10.74 2.37
N VAL A 38 41.27 11.16 1.54
CA VAL A 38 41.54 11.80 0.25
C VAL A 38 40.63 13.02 0.18
N GLU A 39 41.28 14.15 0.30
CA GLU A 39 40.78 15.52 0.23
C GLU A 39 40.83 15.98 -1.24
N ASP A 40 39.91 16.88 -1.58
CA ASP A 40 39.95 17.84 -2.69
C ASP A 40 40.32 17.41 -4.11
N ARG A 41 39.30 17.45 -4.97
CA ARG A 41 39.23 18.20 -6.25
C ARG A 41 38.11 17.59 -7.10
N ILE A 42 37.17 18.41 -7.53
CA ILE A 42 36.71 18.51 -8.93
C ILE A 42 35.75 19.72 -8.99
N THR A 43 36.30 20.79 -9.55
CA THR A 43 35.59 21.94 -10.09
C THR A 43 35.32 21.66 -11.57
N GLU A 44 34.14 22.09 -12.04
CA GLU A 44 33.78 22.33 -13.46
C GLU A 44 33.83 21.17 -14.47
N ASP A 45 32.63 20.69 -14.86
CA ASP A 45 32.24 20.71 -16.29
C ASP A 45 30.71 20.57 -16.43
N ARG A 46 29.98 21.70 -16.51
CA ARG A 46 28.56 21.73 -16.88
C ARG A 46 28.44 22.19 -18.32
N ARG A 47 28.61 21.26 -19.27
CA ARG A 47 28.21 21.44 -20.66
C ARG A 47 26.83 20.85 -20.88
N ILE A 48 25.84 21.74 -20.95
CA ILE A 48 24.45 21.45 -21.30
C ILE A 48 24.41 20.92 -22.74
N GLN A 49 23.89 19.70 -22.93
CA GLN A 49 23.46 19.23 -24.25
C GLN A 49 21.93 19.36 -24.37
N PRO A 50 21.40 19.77 -25.53
CA PRO A 50 19.96 19.86 -25.78
C PRO A 50 19.36 18.45 -25.91
N PHE A 51 18.29 18.18 -25.18
CA PHE A 51 17.50 16.96 -25.33
C PHE A 51 16.60 17.09 -26.56
N GLU A 52 16.95 16.36 -27.63
CA GLU A 52 16.13 16.21 -28.83
C GLU A 52 14.87 15.39 -28.51
N SER A 53 13.71 15.96 -28.83
CA SER A 53 12.41 15.32 -28.80
C SER A 53 12.21 14.41 -30.01
N ALA A 54 12.27 13.09 -29.83
CA ALA A 54 11.80 12.13 -30.82
C ALA A 54 10.48 11.53 -30.34
N GLY A 55 9.39 12.00 -30.95
CA GLY A 55 8.07 11.41 -30.81
C GLY A 55 8.01 10.02 -31.44
N ALA A 56 7.53 9.05 -30.67
CA ALA A 56 7.09 7.77 -31.19
C ALA A 56 5.60 7.64 -30.86
N GLU A 57 4.77 7.94 -31.85
CA GLU A 57 3.34 7.68 -31.85
C GLU A 57 3.09 6.17 -31.79
N PHE A 58 2.67 5.68 -30.62
CA PHE A 58 2.23 4.29 -30.48
C PHE A 58 0.80 4.14 -31.02
N SER A 59 0.70 3.73 -32.29
CA SER A 59 -0.55 3.43 -32.97
C SER A 59 -1.21 2.17 -32.39
N ARG A 60 -2.25 2.35 -31.56
CA ARG A 60 -3.02 1.27 -30.90
C ARG A 60 -4.08 0.60 -31.79
N ARG A 61 -3.93 0.63 -33.12
CA ARG A 61 -4.96 0.15 -34.07
C ARG A 61 -4.45 -0.91 -35.05
N THR A 62 -3.75 -1.95 -34.60
CA THR A 62 -3.49 -3.12 -35.47
C THR A 62 -3.22 -4.38 -34.65
N ALA A 63 -4.22 -4.93 -33.97
CA ALA A 63 -4.10 -6.26 -33.33
C ALA A 63 -5.44 -7.02 -33.18
N LEU A 64 -6.43 -6.72 -34.03
CA LEU A 64 -7.73 -7.42 -34.03
C LEU A 64 -8.21 -7.70 -35.45
N ARG A 65 -7.39 -8.42 -36.22
CA ARG A 65 -7.83 -9.06 -37.45
C ARG A 65 -6.94 -10.27 -37.71
N ASN A 66 -7.59 -11.42 -37.85
CA ASN A 66 -7.04 -12.75 -38.16
C ASN A 66 -6.82 -13.66 -36.95
N PHE A 67 -7.92 -14.19 -36.40
CA PHE A 67 -7.96 -15.59 -35.99
C PHE A 67 -9.40 -16.11 -36.16
N GLY A 68 -9.69 -16.56 -37.36
CA GLY A 68 -10.77 -17.50 -37.64
C GLY A 68 -10.16 -18.63 -38.44
N VAL A 69 -10.28 -19.87 -37.93
CA VAL A 69 -10.74 -21.08 -38.63
C VAL A 69 -10.70 -22.25 -37.62
N ALA A 70 -11.83 -22.95 -37.59
CA ALA A 70 -12.18 -24.24 -36.99
C ALA A 70 -11.06 -25.18 -36.49
N SER A 71 -11.30 -25.75 -35.30
CA SER A 71 -11.03 -27.16 -35.03
C SER A 71 -12.02 -27.67 -33.98
N ALA A 72 -13.00 -28.42 -34.46
CA ALA A 72 -13.84 -29.28 -33.63
C ALA A 72 -13.01 -30.51 -33.25
N VAL A 73 -12.65 -30.63 -31.96
CA VAL A 73 -12.20 -31.89 -31.39
C VAL A 73 -13.05 -32.18 -30.16
N LEU A 74 -13.86 -33.22 -30.31
CA LEU A 74 -14.62 -33.87 -29.27
C LEU A 74 -13.65 -34.55 -28.30
N PHE A 75 -13.49 -33.99 -27.09
CA PHE A 75 -13.03 -34.76 -25.94
C PHE A 75 -14.05 -34.59 -24.82
N GLY A 76 -14.73 -35.70 -24.52
CA GLY A 76 -15.52 -35.84 -23.31
C GLY A 76 -14.62 -35.68 -22.08
N SER A 77 -15.06 -34.85 -21.15
CA SER A 77 -14.46 -34.71 -19.84
C SER A 77 -15.58 -34.28 -18.88
N SER A 78 -15.65 -35.00 -17.77
CA SER A 78 -16.59 -34.90 -16.68
C SER A 78 -17.07 -33.46 -16.40
N ALA A 79 -18.37 -33.26 -16.53
CA ALA A 79 -19.10 -32.12 -15.96
C ALA A 79 -19.04 -32.19 -14.43
N GLY A 80 -17.88 -31.85 -13.87
CA GLY A 80 -17.77 -31.38 -12.50
C GLY A 80 -18.42 -30.01 -12.45
N PHE A 81 -19.68 -29.96 -12.04
CA PHE A 81 -20.38 -28.73 -11.69
C PHE A 81 -19.66 -28.08 -10.48
N THR A 82 -18.56 -27.38 -10.74
CA THR A 82 -18.07 -26.38 -9.79
C THR A 82 -19.09 -25.26 -9.81
N LYS A 83 -20.01 -25.27 -8.83
CA LYS A 83 -20.87 -24.10 -8.59
C LYS A 83 -19.93 -22.90 -8.45
N PRO A 84 -20.00 -21.88 -9.33
CA PRO A 84 -19.24 -20.67 -9.13
C PRO A 84 -19.61 -20.16 -7.73
N LEU A 85 -18.60 -19.99 -6.89
CA LEU A 85 -18.79 -19.44 -5.55
C LEU A 85 -19.55 -18.11 -5.72
N PRO A 86 -20.60 -17.85 -4.92
CA PRO A 86 -21.34 -16.62 -5.02
C PRO A 86 -20.34 -15.46 -4.91
N ALA A 87 -20.29 -14.63 -5.94
CA ALA A 87 -19.56 -13.38 -5.89
C ALA A 87 -20.15 -12.59 -4.71
N VAL A 88 -19.34 -12.38 -3.67
CA VAL A 88 -19.73 -11.55 -2.54
C VAL A 88 -20.04 -10.17 -3.12
N ALA A 89 -21.31 -9.78 -3.12
CA ALA A 89 -21.72 -8.46 -3.57
C ALA A 89 -20.91 -7.43 -2.77
N ALA A 90 -20.35 -6.43 -3.45
CA ALA A 90 -19.69 -5.32 -2.79
C ALA A 90 -20.73 -4.64 -1.89
N ASP A 91 -20.46 -4.61 -0.59
CA ASP A 91 -21.25 -3.80 0.33
C ASP A 91 -20.94 -2.33 0.01
N ASP A 92 -21.88 -1.69 -0.69
CA ASP A 92 -21.82 -0.30 -1.17
C ASP A 92 -22.48 0.68 -0.19
N SER A 93 -22.59 0.31 1.09
CA SER A 93 -23.08 1.18 2.15
C SER A 93 -22.06 2.27 2.53
N LEU A 94 -22.55 3.39 3.06
CA LEU A 94 -21.71 4.48 3.58
C LEU A 94 -20.72 3.97 4.64
N ASP A 95 -21.20 3.17 5.60
CA ASP A 95 -20.38 2.55 6.66
C ASP A 95 -19.24 1.70 6.06
N ALA A 96 -19.49 0.96 4.98
CA ALA A 96 -18.48 0.13 4.33
C ALA A 96 -17.42 0.96 3.60
N TYR A 97 -17.78 2.08 2.97
CA TYR A 97 -16.82 3.01 2.37
C TYR A 97 -15.98 3.73 3.42
N LEU A 98 -16.62 4.30 4.43
CA LEU A 98 -15.92 4.98 5.53
C LEU A 98 -14.99 4.01 6.27
N TYR A 99 -15.39 2.76 6.46
CA TYR A 99 -14.54 1.73 7.05
C TYR A 99 -13.23 1.53 6.28
N LYS A 100 -13.30 1.41 4.95
CA LYS A 100 -12.12 1.26 4.09
C LYS A 100 -11.20 2.50 4.20
N ILE A 101 -11.78 3.69 4.23
CA ILE A 101 -11.07 4.97 4.34
C ILE A 101 -10.37 5.09 5.69
N VAL A 102 -11.06 4.79 6.80
CA VAL A 102 -10.48 4.80 8.16
C VAL A 102 -9.37 3.76 8.30
N ARG A 103 -9.51 2.59 7.66
CA ARG A 103 -8.45 1.57 7.63
C ARG A 103 -7.20 2.05 6.90
N VAL A 104 -7.34 2.73 5.76
CA VAL A 104 -6.20 3.34 5.07
C VAL A 104 -5.55 4.41 5.95
N ARG A 105 -6.34 5.28 6.58
CA ARG A 105 -5.84 6.30 7.50
C ARG A 105 -5.00 5.67 8.62
N GLU A 106 -5.50 4.62 9.27
CA GLU A 106 -4.73 3.90 10.30
C GLU A 106 -3.44 3.29 9.74
N ALA A 107 -3.52 2.65 8.57
CA ALA A 107 -2.37 2.03 7.92
C ALA A 107 -1.27 3.06 7.60
N THR A 108 -1.63 4.28 7.17
CA THR A 108 -0.64 5.36 6.96
C THR A 108 0.08 5.76 8.25
N GLN A 109 -0.62 5.80 9.37
CA GLN A 109 -0.04 6.12 10.67
C GLN A 109 0.87 5.02 11.19
N GLN A 110 0.46 3.75 11.01
CA GLN A 110 1.28 2.59 11.34
C GLN A 110 2.56 2.59 10.50
N GLU A 111 2.46 2.77 9.18
CA GLU A 111 3.61 2.80 8.28
C GLU A 111 4.57 3.95 8.63
N ARG A 112 4.04 5.16 8.91
CA ARG A 112 4.85 6.29 9.37
C ARG A 112 5.63 5.96 10.65
N ARG A 113 4.98 5.32 11.62
CA ARG A 113 5.64 4.89 12.88
C ARG A 113 6.72 3.86 12.61
N LEU A 114 6.43 2.88 11.76
CA LEU A 114 7.40 1.85 11.40
C LEU A 114 8.66 2.48 10.79
N ILE A 115 8.49 3.40 9.83
CA ILE A 115 9.61 4.12 9.18
C ILE A 115 10.39 4.95 10.22
N THR A 116 9.71 5.77 11.00
CA THR A 116 10.34 6.71 11.94
C THR A 116 11.03 6.04 13.13
N THR A 117 10.47 4.97 13.68
CA THR A 117 11.05 4.34 14.89
C THR A 117 12.23 3.44 14.57
N GLY A 118 12.51 3.14 13.30
CA GLY A 118 13.64 2.30 12.92
C GLY A 118 13.57 0.85 13.45
N LYS A 119 12.44 0.40 14.02
CA LYS A 119 12.26 -0.94 14.64
C LYS A 119 12.18 -2.07 13.61
N PHE A 120 12.90 -1.94 12.48
CA PHE A 120 12.92 -2.86 11.37
C PHE A 120 13.52 -4.18 11.85
N LYS A 121 12.70 -5.22 12.08
CA LYS A 121 13.23 -6.60 11.98
C LYS A 121 13.56 -6.78 10.49
N ASP A 122 14.84 -6.91 10.18
CA ASP A 122 15.54 -6.30 9.04
C ASP A 122 15.02 -6.56 7.62
N GLN A 123 14.08 -7.50 7.38
CA GLN A 123 13.80 -8.00 6.02
C GLN A 123 12.39 -7.75 5.49
N GLN A 124 11.39 -7.56 6.34
CA GLN A 124 9.97 -7.48 5.92
C GLN A 124 9.49 -6.07 5.57
N ARG A 125 10.28 -5.05 5.89
CA ARG A 125 9.92 -3.64 5.66
C ARG A 125 10.52 -3.03 4.40
N ALA A 126 11.27 -3.81 3.62
CA ALA A 126 11.80 -3.40 2.32
C ALA A 126 10.71 -3.18 1.24
N ASN A 127 9.43 -3.20 1.61
CA ASN A 127 8.31 -3.11 0.69
C ASN A 127 7.28 -2.07 1.12
N VAL A 128 7.74 -0.91 1.61
CA VAL A 128 6.89 0.30 1.82
C VAL A 128 6.05 0.59 0.58
N LYS A 129 6.64 0.42 -0.62
CA LYS A 129 5.93 0.49 -1.91
C LYS A 129 4.75 -0.48 -1.98
N LEU A 130 4.93 -1.73 -1.55
CA LEU A 130 3.88 -2.73 -1.54
C LEU A 130 2.79 -2.39 -0.51
N ALA A 131 3.16 -1.91 0.67
CA ALA A 131 2.20 -1.47 1.69
C ALA A 131 1.32 -0.33 1.14
N VAL A 132 1.93 0.71 0.55
CA VAL A 132 1.21 1.82 -0.09
C VAL A 132 0.34 1.33 -1.26
N LYS A 133 0.86 0.42 -2.09
CA LYS A 133 0.08 -0.19 -3.18
C LYS A 133 -1.16 -0.92 -2.65
N PHE A 134 -1.02 -1.66 -1.55
CA PHE A 134 -2.16 -2.32 -0.90
C PHE A 134 -3.15 -1.33 -0.28
N MET A 135 -2.68 -0.23 0.30
CA MET A 135 -3.56 0.85 0.78
C MET A 135 -4.47 1.38 -0.34
N VAL A 136 -3.92 1.60 -1.54
CA VAL A 136 -4.69 2.11 -2.68
C VAL A 136 -5.59 1.03 -3.28
N GLN A 137 -5.04 -0.16 -3.55
CA GLN A 137 -5.70 -1.19 -4.34
C GLN A 137 -6.69 -2.03 -3.53
N ASN A 138 -6.30 -2.54 -2.36
CA ASN A 138 -7.13 -3.48 -1.61
C ASN A 138 -8.35 -2.79 -0.99
N TYR A 139 -8.21 -1.53 -0.61
CA TYR A 139 -9.31 -0.72 -0.09
C TYR A 139 -10.08 0.01 -1.18
N ARG A 140 -9.67 -0.11 -2.46
CA ARG A 140 -10.23 0.65 -3.59
C ARG A 140 -10.44 2.11 -3.19
N LEU A 141 -9.37 2.76 -2.71
CA LEU A 141 -9.50 4.04 -1.99
C LEU A 141 -10.21 5.11 -2.82
N SER A 142 -9.88 5.22 -4.11
CA SER A 142 -10.54 6.16 -5.03
C SER A 142 -12.04 5.90 -5.15
N ASP A 143 -12.44 4.64 -5.39
CA ASP A 143 -13.85 4.27 -5.50
C ASP A 143 -14.60 4.49 -4.18
N SER A 144 -13.95 4.20 -3.05
CA SER A 144 -14.54 4.39 -1.72
C SER A 144 -14.76 5.87 -1.40
N VAL A 145 -13.83 6.75 -1.79
CA VAL A 145 -13.99 8.21 -1.66
C VAL A 145 -15.16 8.70 -2.49
N VAL A 146 -15.25 8.29 -3.76
CA VAL A 146 -16.35 8.69 -4.65
C VAL A 146 -17.69 8.15 -4.15
N GLY A 147 -17.72 6.87 -3.75
CA GLY A 147 -18.91 6.21 -3.20
C GLY A 147 -19.41 6.87 -1.93
N ALA A 148 -18.54 7.15 -0.96
CA ALA A 148 -18.90 7.85 0.27
C ALA A 148 -19.40 9.28 -0.01
N SER A 149 -18.75 10.00 -0.92
CA SER A 149 -19.14 11.38 -1.28
C SER A 149 -20.56 11.45 -1.85
N GLY A 150 -21.03 10.40 -2.53
CA GLY A 150 -22.40 10.32 -3.05
C GLY A 150 -23.49 10.33 -1.97
N TYR A 151 -23.16 10.03 -0.71
CA TYR A 151 -24.11 10.07 0.40
C TYR A 151 -24.24 11.46 1.04
N LEU A 152 -23.44 12.46 0.64
CA LEU A 152 -23.52 13.80 1.18
C LEU A 152 -24.74 14.55 0.61
N THR A 153 -25.57 15.10 1.49
CA THR A 153 -26.84 15.78 1.14
C THR A 153 -26.69 17.29 0.89
N GLY A 154 -25.49 17.86 1.04
CA GLY A 154 -25.21 19.30 0.87
C GLY A 154 -25.08 19.81 -0.57
N GLY A 155 -25.62 19.07 -1.54
CA GLY A 155 -25.57 19.39 -2.98
C GLY A 155 -24.20 19.15 -3.63
N ASN A 156 -24.14 19.37 -4.94
CA ASN A 156 -22.97 19.03 -5.77
C ASN A 156 -21.67 19.71 -5.31
N ALA A 157 -21.74 20.95 -4.80
CA ALA A 157 -20.55 21.67 -4.35
C ALA A 157 -19.88 21.00 -3.15
N LEU A 158 -20.65 20.50 -2.18
CA LEU A 158 -20.09 19.80 -1.02
C LEU A 158 -19.48 18.46 -1.43
N GLN A 159 -20.18 17.72 -2.31
CA GLN A 159 -19.70 16.46 -2.86
C GLN A 159 -18.38 16.63 -3.60
N MET A 160 -18.26 17.66 -4.45
CA MET A 160 -17.03 17.94 -5.18
C MET A 160 -15.87 18.27 -4.23
N ARG A 161 -16.09 19.09 -3.20
CA ARG A 161 -15.05 19.41 -2.20
C ARG A 161 -14.58 18.17 -1.43
N ALA A 162 -15.50 17.27 -1.08
CA ALA A 162 -15.15 16.00 -0.45
C ALA A 162 -14.34 15.13 -1.42
N ILE A 163 -14.78 14.98 -2.67
CA ILE A 163 -14.04 14.24 -3.70
C ILE A 163 -12.62 14.82 -3.86
N ASP A 164 -12.47 16.14 -3.94
CA ASP A 164 -11.16 16.81 -4.06
C ASP A 164 -10.24 16.47 -2.89
N ALA A 165 -10.74 16.53 -1.65
CA ALA A 165 -9.96 16.17 -0.47
C ALA A 165 -9.53 14.69 -0.51
N GLY A 166 -10.45 13.77 -0.78
CA GLY A 166 -10.16 12.34 -0.81
C GLY A 166 -9.27 11.92 -2.00
N GLN A 167 -9.45 12.52 -3.18
CA GLN A 167 -8.57 12.29 -4.33
C GLN A 167 -7.18 12.89 -4.10
N GLY A 168 -7.06 13.98 -3.35
CA GLY A 168 -5.77 14.48 -2.88
C GLY A 168 -5.00 13.45 -2.04
N ALA A 169 -5.70 12.67 -1.19
CA ALA A 169 -5.07 11.57 -0.46
C ALA A 169 -4.58 10.45 -1.40
N VAL A 170 -5.39 10.07 -2.40
CA VAL A 170 -5.01 9.06 -3.40
C VAL A 170 -3.77 9.52 -4.18
N GLN A 171 -3.74 10.79 -4.61
CA GLN A 171 -2.62 11.38 -5.33
C GLN A 171 -1.34 11.37 -4.50
N ASN A 172 -1.41 11.77 -3.22
CA ASN A 172 -0.25 11.70 -2.32
C ASN A 172 0.33 10.27 -2.23
N LEU A 173 -0.51 9.25 -2.13
CA LEU A 173 -0.07 7.84 -2.13
C LEU A 173 0.52 7.42 -3.48
N GLN A 174 -0.05 7.86 -4.61
CA GLN A 174 0.51 7.59 -5.94
C GLN A 174 1.87 8.25 -6.14
N THR A 175 2.04 9.50 -5.70
CA THR A 175 3.33 10.19 -5.72
C THR A 175 4.39 9.41 -4.94
N ILE A 176 4.04 8.84 -3.77
CA ILE A 176 4.95 7.95 -3.04
C ILE A 176 5.37 6.76 -3.91
N LEU A 177 4.42 6.10 -4.61
CA LEU A 177 4.71 4.95 -5.48
C LEU A 177 5.63 5.33 -6.66
N GLU A 178 5.42 6.49 -7.28
CA GLU A 178 6.24 7.02 -8.38
C GLU A 178 7.69 7.25 -7.93
N TYR A 179 7.90 7.74 -6.71
CA TYR A 179 9.25 7.91 -6.14
C TYR A 179 10.02 6.58 -5.95
N PHE A 180 9.33 5.43 -5.97
CA PHE A 180 9.92 4.09 -5.93
C PHE A 180 10.04 3.39 -7.30
N ASP A 181 9.70 4.03 -8.42
CA ASP A 181 9.55 3.35 -9.72
C ASP A 181 10.78 3.39 -10.65
N SER A 182 11.88 4.02 -10.26
CA SER A 182 13.02 4.24 -11.18
C SER A 182 13.98 3.05 -11.36
N SER A 183 14.05 2.08 -10.45
CA SER A 183 15.09 1.01 -10.54
C SER A 183 14.93 -0.21 -9.62
N ASP A 184 14.01 -0.21 -8.64
CA ASP A 184 14.14 -1.08 -7.45
C ASP A 184 13.01 -2.12 -7.27
N VAL A 185 12.27 -2.45 -8.33
CA VAL A 185 10.98 -3.16 -8.18
C VAL A 185 11.09 -4.66 -7.93
N GLU A 186 12.23 -5.32 -8.16
CA GLU A 186 12.30 -6.78 -8.07
C GLU A 186 13.43 -7.36 -7.19
N ASN A 187 14.42 -6.57 -6.77
CA ASN A 187 15.60 -7.11 -6.09
C ASN A 187 16.26 -6.13 -5.11
N ILE A 188 15.48 -5.45 -4.26
CA ILE A 188 16.10 -4.80 -3.08
C ILE A 188 16.50 -5.92 -2.11
N LYS A 189 17.68 -6.49 -2.35
CA LYS A 189 18.40 -7.26 -1.35
C LYS A 189 18.51 -6.38 -0.11
N VAL A 190 18.00 -6.92 0.99
CA VAL A 190 18.20 -6.45 2.37
C VAL A 190 19.67 -6.07 2.57
N GLY A 191 19.92 -4.78 2.48
CA GLY A 191 21.22 -4.17 2.62
C GLY A 191 20.98 -2.72 3.02
N LYS A 192 21.91 -2.17 3.80
CA LYS A 192 21.83 -0.90 4.57
C LYS A 192 21.38 0.38 3.83
N ASN A 193 20.99 0.30 2.56
CA ASN A 193 20.60 1.43 1.70
C ASN A 193 19.18 1.32 1.11
N SER A 194 18.30 0.44 1.62
CA SER A 194 16.96 0.13 1.05
C SER A 194 16.00 1.32 0.86
N MET A 195 16.16 2.42 1.60
CA MET A 195 15.37 3.65 1.39
C MET A 195 16.19 4.84 0.92
N ALA A 196 17.51 4.73 0.77
CA ALA A 196 18.41 5.70 0.12
C ALA A 196 18.12 7.21 0.40
N GLY A 197 17.70 7.59 1.62
CA GLY A 197 17.38 8.98 1.95
C GLY A 197 15.97 9.45 1.52
N LYS A 198 15.12 8.53 1.04
CA LYS A 198 13.73 8.79 0.63
C LYS A 198 12.73 8.70 1.78
N GLU A 199 13.18 8.31 2.98
CA GLU A 199 12.36 8.12 4.17
C GLU A 199 11.53 9.38 4.48
N GLU A 200 12.17 10.56 4.42
CA GLU A 200 11.53 11.83 4.74
C GLU A 200 10.40 12.17 3.76
N ILE A 201 10.63 11.95 2.45
CA ILE A 201 9.62 12.19 1.40
C ILE A 201 8.42 11.28 1.62
N VAL A 202 8.67 10.00 1.93
CA VAL A 202 7.61 9.03 2.18
C VAL A 202 6.83 9.36 3.45
N VAL A 203 7.52 9.71 4.54
CA VAL A 203 6.88 10.11 5.81
C VAL A 203 6.00 11.35 5.60
N LYS A 204 6.49 12.36 4.87
CA LYS A 204 5.71 13.55 4.52
C LYS A 204 4.51 13.22 3.63
N GLY A 205 4.68 12.33 2.66
CA GLY A 205 3.57 11.86 1.81
C GLY A 205 2.49 11.12 2.60
N LEU A 206 2.88 10.24 3.54
CA LEU A 206 1.95 9.52 4.42
C LEU A 206 1.22 10.48 5.37
N GLU A 207 1.93 11.47 5.91
CA GLU A 207 1.33 12.52 6.74
C GLU A 207 0.34 13.39 5.95
N ALA A 208 0.71 13.86 4.77
CA ALA A 208 -0.17 14.62 3.89
C ALA A 208 -1.41 13.81 3.48
N THR A 209 -1.25 12.50 3.26
CA THR A 209 -2.36 11.57 3.04
C THR A 209 -3.28 11.55 4.25
N GLN A 210 -2.75 11.38 5.45
CA GLN A 210 -3.54 11.35 6.68
C GLN A 210 -4.35 12.65 6.84
N VAL A 211 -3.73 13.82 6.66
CA VAL A 211 -4.41 15.12 6.75
C VAL A 211 -5.56 15.22 5.75
N LYS A 212 -5.36 14.76 4.51
CA LYS A 212 -6.40 14.77 3.47
C LYS A 212 -7.55 13.81 3.78
N LEU A 213 -7.26 12.65 4.36
CA LEU A 213 -8.28 11.71 4.83
C LEU A 213 -9.04 12.27 6.04
N ASP A 214 -8.37 12.97 6.95
CA ASP A 214 -9.03 13.63 8.08
C ASP A 214 -9.92 14.79 7.62
N GLU A 215 -9.47 15.59 6.64
CA GLU A 215 -10.28 16.60 5.95
C GLU A 215 -11.50 15.96 5.27
N PHE A 216 -11.32 14.84 4.56
CA PHE A 216 -12.40 14.08 3.93
C PHE A 216 -13.45 13.59 4.94
N LEU A 217 -12.99 13.01 6.06
CA LEU A 217 -13.89 12.51 7.10
C LEU A 217 -14.67 13.64 7.78
N GLY A 218 -14.11 14.86 7.83
CA GLY A 218 -14.78 16.04 8.37
C GLY A 218 -16.00 16.55 7.56
N PHE A 219 -16.26 16.00 6.37
CA PHE A 219 -17.48 16.29 5.61
C PHE A 219 -18.70 15.47 6.08
N PHE A 220 -18.49 14.43 6.89
CA PHE A 220 -19.53 13.55 7.39
C PHE A 220 -19.87 13.89 8.84
N ASP A 221 -21.00 13.40 9.34
CA ASP A 221 -21.37 13.56 10.73
C ASP A 221 -20.44 12.77 11.66
N ASP A 222 -20.11 13.38 12.80
CA ASP A 222 -19.21 12.79 13.78
C ASP A 222 -19.73 11.46 14.32
N GLU A 223 -21.05 11.28 14.43
CA GLU A 223 -21.66 10.05 14.94
C GLU A 223 -21.33 8.85 14.04
N THR A 224 -21.58 8.97 12.73
CA THR A 224 -21.28 7.93 11.73
C THR A 224 -19.78 7.66 11.65
N VAL A 225 -18.95 8.71 11.62
CA VAL A 225 -17.49 8.55 11.58
C VAL A 225 -16.98 7.85 12.85
N ASN A 226 -17.47 8.24 14.03
CA ASN A 226 -17.05 7.66 15.30
C ASN A 226 -17.51 6.22 15.46
N LYS A 227 -18.71 5.86 14.97
CA LYS A 227 -19.19 4.48 14.91
C LYS A 227 -18.23 3.59 14.13
N VAL A 228 -17.78 4.05 12.96
CA VAL A 228 -16.83 3.31 12.13
C VAL A 228 -15.44 3.24 12.78
N LYS A 229 -14.96 4.34 13.38
CA LYS A 229 -13.70 4.35 14.14
C LYS A 229 -13.74 3.38 15.32
N ALA A 230 -14.85 3.33 16.06
CA ALA A 230 -15.03 2.41 17.18
C ALA A 230 -14.97 0.95 16.72
N LYS A 231 -15.60 0.62 15.59
CA LYS A 231 -15.51 -0.72 14.99
C LYS A 231 -14.07 -1.09 14.62
N VAL A 232 -13.33 -0.18 14.00
CA VAL A 232 -11.90 -0.40 13.66
C VAL A 232 -11.08 -0.60 14.93
N GLN A 233 -11.33 0.19 15.96
CA GLN A 233 -10.66 0.06 17.26
C GLN A 233 -10.97 -1.28 17.94
N GLU A 234 -12.23 -1.69 18.00
CA GLU A 234 -12.64 -2.99 18.55
C GLU A 234 -11.95 -4.14 17.83
N GLU A 235 -11.92 -4.11 16.48
CA GLU A 235 -11.22 -5.12 15.68
C GLU A 235 -9.72 -5.15 15.99
N ASN A 236 -9.10 -3.99 16.23
CA ASN A 236 -7.69 -3.93 16.62
C ASN A 236 -7.44 -4.49 18.02
N GLU A 237 -8.32 -4.21 18.98
CA GLU A 237 -8.25 -4.77 20.32
C GLU A 237 -8.44 -6.30 20.31
N LEU A 238 -9.37 -6.80 19.49
CA LEU A 238 -9.56 -8.24 19.28
C LEU A 238 -8.32 -8.87 18.64
N ASN A 239 -7.73 -8.23 17.63
CA ASN A 239 -6.48 -8.71 17.01
C ASN A 239 -5.34 -8.81 18.04
N VAL A 240 -5.23 -7.86 18.96
CA VAL A 240 -4.22 -7.90 20.04
C VAL A 240 -4.50 -9.02 21.03
N LYS A 241 -5.78 -9.27 21.37
CA LYS A 241 -6.20 -10.35 22.28
C LYS A 241 -6.01 -11.75 21.67
N GLU A 242 -6.31 -11.89 20.37
CA GLU A 242 -6.20 -13.16 19.62
C GLU A 242 -4.76 -13.46 19.16
N PHE A 243 -3.84 -12.50 19.28
CA PHE A 243 -2.46 -12.69 18.85
C PHE A 243 -1.73 -13.71 19.74
N ASP A 244 -1.24 -14.77 19.13
CA ASP A 244 -0.44 -15.77 19.81
C ASP A 244 0.97 -15.22 20.11
N ARG A 245 1.23 -14.97 21.40
CA ARG A 245 2.52 -14.49 21.90
C ARG A 245 3.67 -15.47 21.65
N SER A 246 3.39 -16.74 21.35
CA SER A 246 4.42 -17.71 20.96
C SER A 246 5.08 -17.35 19.62
N LEU A 247 4.41 -16.57 18.76
CA LEU A 247 4.91 -16.11 17.47
C LEU A 247 5.76 -14.83 17.58
N GLY A 248 5.91 -14.27 18.78
CA GLY A 248 6.76 -13.10 19.07
C GLY A 248 5.99 -11.95 19.73
N ASP A 249 6.62 -10.78 19.76
CA ASP A 249 6.01 -9.55 20.27
C ASP A 249 5.26 -8.79 19.16
N ILE A 250 4.15 -8.15 19.51
CA ILE A 250 3.43 -7.25 18.60
C ILE A 250 4.25 -5.97 18.44
N ILE A 251 4.98 -5.86 17.32
CA ILE A 251 5.84 -4.71 17.02
C ILE A 251 5.02 -3.48 16.56
N ASN A 252 3.82 -3.70 16.02
CA ASN A 252 2.96 -2.66 15.43
C ASN A 252 1.59 -2.63 16.11
N LEU A 253 1.54 -2.02 17.29
CA LEU A 253 0.28 -1.78 17.99
C LEU A 253 -0.51 -0.68 17.28
N ALA A 254 -1.83 -0.80 17.30
CA ALA A 254 -2.72 0.24 16.80
C ALA A 254 -2.35 1.60 17.43
N PRO A 255 -2.34 2.67 16.64
CA PRO A 255 -2.07 3.98 17.19
C PRO A 255 -3.15 4.40 18.21
N PRO A 256 -2.77 5.15 19.26
CA PRO A 256 -3.75 5.82 20.11
C PRO A 256 -4.59 6.73 19.23
N SER A 257 -5.90 6.67 19.45
CA SER A 257 -6.95 7.42 18.75
C SER A 257 -6.81 8.93 18.94
#